data_AF-A0A955KJT0-F1
#
_entry.id   AF-A0A955KJT0-F1
#
_cell.length_a   1.000
_cell.length_b   1.000
_cell.length_c   1.000
_cell.angle_alpha   90.00
_cell.angle_beta   90.00
_cell.angle_gamma   90.00
#
_symmetry.space_group_name_H-M   'P 1'
#
loop_
_entity.id
_entity.type
_entity.pdbx_description
1 polymer ?
#
loop_
_entity_poly.entity_id
_entity_poly.type
_entity_poly.pdbx_seq_one_letter_code
_entity_poly.pdbx_strand_id
1 'polypeptide(L)'
;MFEKLKSLGFFKCGKEIPGLMIHGKAAPYPVLNERAIRAGAGIMFVLGLFAFFQAFYLREFIFIQVFVVIFFIDFFTKVIIGTKFSLISNVANWIVRKQTPEYVGAVQKRFAWTIGLVLSAS
;
A
#
# COMPACT_ATOMS: atom_id res chain seq x y z
N MET A 1 19.35 -0.45 -19.09
CA MET A 1 18.41 0.51 -18.45
C MET A 1 17.44 -0.19 -17.50
N PHE A 2 16.69 -1.20 -17.94
CA PHE A 2 15.73 -1.96 -17.11
C PHE A 2 16.34 -2.63 -15.87
N GLU A 3 17.50 -3.27 -16.00
CA GLU A 3 18.24 -3.87 -14.87
C GLU A 3 18.69 -2.83 -13.82
N LYS A 4 19.00 -1.59 -14.27
CA LYS A 4 19.40 -0.49 -13.37
C LYS A 4 18.22 0.08 -12.58
N LEU A 5 17.00 0.03 -13.14
CA LEU A 5 15.76 0.36 -12.43
C LEU A 5 15.42 -0.71 -11.40
N LYS A 6 15.56 -1.98 -11.76
CA LYS A 6 15.30 -3.12 -10.86
C LYS A 6 16.26 -3.15 -9.67
N SER A 7 17.53 -2.77 -9.85
CA SER A 7 18.51 -2.67 -8.76
C SER A 7 18.21 -1.53 -7.77
N LEU A 8 17.56 -0.45 -8.21
CA LEU A 8 17.05 0.63 -7.35
C LEU A 8 15.80 0.22 -6.54
N GLY A 9 15.25 -0.97 -6.80
CA GLY A 9 14.07 -1.50 -6.13
C GLY A 9 12.75 -1.18 -6.83
N PHE A 10 12.79 -0.65 -8.06
CA PHE A 10 11.58 -0.53 -8.87
C PHE A 10 11.01 -1.92 -9.18
N PHE A 11 9.68 -2.04 -9.13
CA PHE A 11 8.89 -3.27 -9.33
C PHE A 11 9.06 -4.36 -8.25
N LYS A 12 9.82 -4.10 -7.17
CA LYS A 12 9.89 -5.01 -6.01
C LYS A 12 8.81 -4.66 -4.99
N CYS A 13 7.92 -5.62 -4.72
CA CYS A 13 6.90 -5.51 -3.67
C CYS A 13 7.38 -6.25 -2.43
N GLY A 14 7.61 -5.53 -1.33
CA GLY A 14 8.11 -6.12 -0.08
C GLY A 14 9.63 -6.21 0.04
N LYS A 15 10.06 -6.83 1.13
CA LYS A 15 11.47 -7.07 1.46
C LYS A 15 11.66 -8.54 1.83
N GLU A 16 12.74 -9.14 1.35
CA GLU A 16 13.16 -10.47 1.80
C GLU A 16 13.95 -10.32 3.10
N ILE A 17 13.59 -11.11 4.12
CA ILE A 17 14.26 -11.10 5.42
C ILE A 17 14.89 -12.47 5.63
N PRO A 18 16.23 -12.57 5.66
CA PRO A 18 16.90 -13.85 5.85
C PRO A 18 16.57 -14.43 7.23
N GLY A 19 16.27 -15.73 7.28
CA GLY A 19 15.93 -16.42 8.53
C GLY A 19 14.54 -16.12 9.09
N LEU A 20 13.68 -15.42 8.36
CA LEU A 20 12.31 -15.18 8.79
C LEU A 20 11.50 -16.49 8.80
N MET A 21 10.94 -16.81 9.96
CA MET A 21 10.00 -17.92 10.11
C MET A 21 8.58 -17.38 10.29
N ILE A 22 7.67 -17.79 9.39
CA ILE A 22 6.25 -17.48 9.46
C ILE A 22 5.54 -18.79 9.79
N HIS A 23 4.85 -18.85 10.94
CA HIS A 23 4.16 -20.05 11.43
C HIS A 23 5.05 -21.33 11.42
N GLY A 24 6.32 -21.20 11.81
CA GLY A 24 7.27 -22.32 11.85
C GLY A 24 7.81 -22.77 10.49
N LYS A 25 7.49 -22.06 9.39
CA LYS A 25 8.05 -22.30 8.06
C LYS A 25 8.98 -21.16 7.66
N ALA A 26 10.12 -21.50 7.05
CA ALA A 26 11.01 -20.50 6.47
C ALA A 26 10.30 -19.76 5.33
N ALA A 27 10.43 -18.43 5.30
CA ALA A 27 9.84 -17.56 4.29
C ALA A 27 10.93 -16.91 3.41
N PRO A 28 11.52 -17.65 2.44
CA PRO A 28 12.54 -17.13 1.53
C PRO A 28 11.92 -16.32 0.38
N TYR A 29 10.92 -15.48 0.67
CA TYR A 29 10.21 -14.68 -0.31
C TYR A 29 9.93 -13.27 0.23
N PRO A 30 9.63 -12.28 -0.64
CA PRO A 30 9.34 -10.92 -0.21
C PRO A 30 8.12 -10.87 0.70
N VAL A 31 8.27 -10.20 1.85
CA VAL A 31 7.21 -10.00 2.84
C VAL A 31 6.89 -8.52 3.04
N LEU A 32 5.68 -8.28 3.55
CA LEU A 32 5.22 -6.96 3.98
C LEU A 32 4.69 -7.06 5.41
N ASN A 33 4.78 -5.95 6.14
CA ASN A 33 4.15 -5.84 7.45
C ASN A 33 2.64 -5.60 7.28
N GLU A 34 1.83 -6.57 7.68
CA GLU A 34 0.37 -6.51 7.60
C GLU A 34 -0.21 -5.37 8.45
N ARG A 35 0.37 -5.09 9.62
CA ARG A 35 -0.06 -3.96 10.46
C ARG A 35 0.10 -2.63 9.74
N ALA A 36 1.21 -2.45 9.01
CA ALA A 36 1.43 -1.24 8.21
C ALA A 36 0.43 -1.15 7.06
N ILE A 37 0.13 -2.27 6.38
CA ILE A 37 -0.89 -2.30 5.32
C ILE A 37 -2.26 -1.90 5.88
N ARG A 38 -2.66 -2.45 7.02
CA ARG A 38 -3.94 -2.12 7.70
C ARG A 38 -3.99 -0.65 8.11
N ALA A 39 -2.91 -0.12 8.69
CA ALA A 39 -2.82 1.29 9.06
C ALA A 39 -2.97 2.20 7.84
N GLY A 40 -2.30 1.89 6.72
CA GLY A 40 -2.42 2.65 5.47
C GLY A 40 -3.84 2.63 4.90
N ALA A 41 -4.49 1.47 4.92
CA ALA A 41 -5.88 1.33 4.53
C ALA A 41 -6.82 2.15 5.43
N GLY A 42 -6.57 2.16 6.75
CA GLY A 42 -7.33 2.97 7.71
C GLY A 42 -7.19 4.48 7.46
N ILE A 43 -5.98 4.97 7.14
CA ILE A 43 -5.75 6.38 6.79
C ILE A 43 -6.58 6.77 5.57
N MET A 44 -6.49 5.99 4.49
CA MET A 44 -7.25 6.27 3.27
C MET A 44 -8.75 6.18 3.50
N PHE A 45 -9.19 5.23 4.33
CA PHE A 45 -10.61 5.08 4.70
C PHE A 45 -11.12 6.32 5.44
N VAL A 46 -10.41 6.82 6.44
CA VAL A 46 -10.82 8.02 7.21
C VAL A 46 -10.86 9.26 6.31
N LEU A 47 -9.83 9.46 5.47
CA LEU A 47 -9.79 10.59 4.53
C LEU A 47 -10.90 10.51 3.49
N GLY A 48 -11.15 9.32 2.95
CA GLY A 48 -12.23 9.08 2.00
C GLY A 48 -13.60 9.29 2.63
N LEU A 49 -13.79 8.84 3.87
CA LEU A 49 -15.03 9.04 4.61
C LEU A 49 -15.28 10.53 4.89
N PHE A 50 -14.25 11.28 5.28
CA PHE A 50 -14.32 12.73 5.45
C PHE A 50 -14.72 13.43 4.14
N ALA A 51 -14.03 13.11 3.03
CA ALA A 51 -14.33 13.69 1.72
C ALA A 51 -15.74 13.32 1.22
N PHE A 52 -16.18 12.09 1.50
CA PHE A 52 -17.54 11.64 1.21
C PHE A 52 -18.59 12.43 2.01
N PHE A 53 -18.41 12.59 3.32
CA PHE A 53 -19.34 13.36 4.15
C PHE A 53 -19.48 14.81 3.69
N GLN A 54 -18.36 15.42 3.29
CA GLN A 54 -18.34 16.77 2.75
C GLN A 54 -19.17 16.89 1.46
N ALA A 55 -19.00 15.95 0.53
CA ALA A 55 -19.79 15.89 -0.70
C ALA A 55 -21.26 15.53 -0.44
N PHE A 56 -21.54 14.64 0.52
CA PHE A 56 -22.90 14.20 0.83
C PHE A 56 -23.72 15.28 1.53
N TYR A 57 -23.16 15.89 2.57
CA TYR A 57 -23.87 16.84 3.43
C TYR A 57 -23.82 18.27 2.87
N LEU A 58 -22.63 18.76 2.51
CA LEU A 58 -22.42 20.15 2.07
C LEU A 58 -22.48 20.32 0.56
N ARG A 59 -22.60 19.23 -0.22
CA ARG A 59 -22.55 19.23 -1.69
C ARG A 59 -21.25 19.81 -2.25
N GLU A 60 -20.19 19.80 -1.44
CA GLU A 60 -18.86 20.25 -1.79
C GLU A 60 -18.02 19.09 -2.32
N PHE A 61 -17.86 19.01 -3.65
CA PHE A 61 -17.19 17.89 -4.32
C PHE A 61 -15.68 18.05 -4.46
N ILE A 62 -15.13 19.23 -4.12
CA ILE A 62 -13.69 19.49 -4.27
C ILE A 62 -12.85 18.49 -3.46
N PHE A 63 -13.29 18.14 -2.26
CA PHE A 63 -12.56 17.22 -1.38
C PHE A 63 -12.54 15.79 -1.90
N ILE A 64 -13.67 15.30 -2.45
CA ILE A 64 -13.73 13.94 -3.00
C ILE A 64 -12.90 13.83 -4.29
N GLN A 65 -12.89 14.87 -5.12
CA GLN A 65 -12.06 14.91 -6.33
C GLN A 65 -10.56 14.86 -5.98
N VAL A 66 -10.11 15.70 -5.05
CA VAL A 66 -8.72 15.72 -4.59
C VAL A 66 -8.34 14.39 -3.95
N PHE A 67 -9.20 13.83 -3.11
CA PHE A 67 -8.97 12.53 -2.48
C PHE A 67 -8.80 11.42 -3.52
N VAL A 68 -9.68 11.33 -4.52
CA VAL A 68 -9.62 10.29 -5.56
C VAL A 68 -8.30 10.36 -6.33
N VAL A 69 -7.85 11.56 -6.70
CA VAL A 69 -6.57 11.75 -7.41
C VAL A 69 -5.38 11.29 -6.55
N ILE A 70 -5.32 11.71 -5.28
CA ILE A 70 -4.24 11.32 -4.36
C ILE A 70 -4.27 9.81 -4.12
N PHE A 71 -5.45 9.24 -3.87
CA PHE A 71 -5.66 7.82 -3.64
C PHE A 71 -5.19 7.01 -4.85
N PHE A 72 -5.59 7.40 -6.06
CA PHE A 72 -5.22 6.72 -7.29
C PHE A 72 -3.72 6.79 -7.53
N ILE A 73 -3.08 7.95 -7.38
CA ILE A 73 -1.63 8.10 -7.57
C ILE A 73 -0.85 7.24 -6.57
N ASP A 74 -1.21 7.27 -5.29
CA ASP A 74 -0.53 6.46 -4.27
C ASP A 74 -0.75 4.96 -4.51
N PHE A 75 -1.98 4.55 -4.82
CA PHE A 75 -2.31 3.16 -5.08
C PHE A 75 -1.63 2.62 -6.36
N PHE A 76 -1.64 3.40 -7.44
CA PHE A 76 -0.94 3.09 -8.68
C PHE A 76 0.56 2.93 -8.45
N THR A 77 1.18 3.90 -7.76
CA THR A 77 2.59 3.85 -7.37
C THR A 77 2.89 2.58 -6.55
N LYS A 78 2.02 2.24 -5.59
CA LYS A 78 2.18 1.06 -4.74
C LYS A 78 2.21 -0.25 -5.53
N VAL A 79 1.32 -0.41 -6.52
CA VAL A 79 1.17 -1.66 -7.30
C VAL A 79 2.24 -1.81 -8.38
N ILE A 80 2.50 -0.72 -9.12
CA ILE A 80 3.39 -0.73 -10.29
C ILE A 80 4.84 -0.57 -9.85
N ILE A 81 5.14 0.52 -9.13
CA ILE A 81 6.51 0.91 -8.78
C ILE A 81 6.98 0.15 -7.54
N GLY A 82 6.12 -0.01 -6.54
CA GLY A 82 6.36 -0.81 -5.34
C GLY A 82 6.02 -0.08 -4.04
N THR A 83 5.86 -0.85 -2.96
CA THR A 83 5.38 -0.34 -1.66
C THR A 83 6.34 0.65 -0.99
N LYS A 84 7.62 0.63 -1.33
CA LYS A 84 8.64 1.56 -0.80
C LYS A 84 8.40 3.01 -1.24
N PHE A 85 7.77 3.21 -2.39
CA PHE A 85 7.57 4.54 -2.99
C PHE A 85 6.20 5.15 -2.69
N SER A 86 5.26 4.36 -2.15
CA SER A 86 3.97 4.87 -1.70
C SER A 86 4.16 5.71 -0.44
N LEU A 87 3.73 6.98 -0.51
CA LEU A 87 3.81 7.94 0.58
C LEU A 87 3.00 7.43 1.77
N ILE A 88 1.78 6.96 1.51
CA ILE A 88 0.87 6.48 2.55
C ILE A 88 1.41 5.20 3.19
N SER A 89 2.00 4.30 2.41
CA SER A 89 2.65 3.11 2.95
C SER A 89 3.83 3.46 3.87
N ASN A 90 4.62 4.48 3.53
CA ASN A 90 5.73 4.93 4.38
C ASN A 90 5.24 5.56 5.69
N VAL A 91 4.22 6.42 5.63
CA VAL A 91 3.57 6.98 6.82
C VAL A 91 2.98 5.86 7.70
N ALA A 92 2.32 4.88 7.10
CA ALA A 92 1.74 3.75 7.82
C ALA A 92 2.81 2.89 8.51
N ASN A 93 3.93 2.62 7.84
CA ASN A 93 5.08 1.94 8.45
C ASN A 93 5.65 2.73 9.65
N TRP A 94 5.67 4.06 9.55
CA TRP A 94 6.12 4.92 10.66
C TRP A 94 5.18 4.88 11.85
N ILE A 95 3.86 4.88 11.62
CA ILE A 95 2.84 4.77 12.68
C ILE A 95 2.98 3.46 13.46
N VAL A 96 3.17 2.33 12.77
CA VAL A 96 3.23 1.01 13.41
C VAL A 96 4.64 0.60 13.86
N ARG A 97 5.65 1.49 13.75
CA ARG A 97 7.07 1.15 14.00
C ARG A 97 7.37 0.60 15.40
N LYS A 98 6.54 0.94 16.39
CA LYS A 98 6.67 0.48 17.79
C LYS A 98 5.89 -0.82 18.07
N GLN A 99 5.15 -1.34 17.09
CA GLN A 99 4.38 -2.57 17.22
C GLN A 99 5.21 -3.77 16.73
N THR A 100 4.93 -4.95 17.28
CA THR A 100 5.52 -6.20 16.77
C THR A 100 5.06 -6.43 15.32
N PRO A 101 5.97 -6.48 14.34
CA PRO A 101 5.61 -6.63 12.94
C PRO A 101 4.99 -8.00 12.69
N GLU A 102 3.94 -8.01 11.88
CA GLU A 102 3.26 -9.24 11.45
C GLU A 102 3.51 -9.37 9.95
N TYR A 103 4.29 -10.36 9.53
CA TYR A 103 4.72 -10.49 8.15
C TYR A 103 3.81 -11.40 7.34
N VAL A 104 3.44 -10.92 6.16
CA VAL A 104 2.65 -11.67 5.19
C VAL A 104 3.33 -11.62 3.82
N GLY A 105 3.07 -12.63 3.00
CA GLY A 105 3.64 -12.70 1.65
C GLY A 105 3.22 -11.51 0.79
N ALA A 106 4.21 -10.85 0.18
CA ALA A 106 3.98 -9.67 -0.64
C ALA A 106 3.33 -9.99 -1.99
N VAL A 107 3.57 -11.21 -2.51
CA VAL A 107 3.07 -11.67 -3.81
C VAL A 107 1.54 -11.73 -3.81
N GLN A 108 0.94 -12.32 -2.78
CA GLN A 108 -0.51 -12.44 -2.64
C GLN A 108 -1.17 -11.06 -2.53
N LYS A 109 -0.59 -10.16 -1.73
CA LYS A 109 -1.11 -8.79 -1.58
C LYS A 109 -0.99 -8.00 -2.87
N ARG A 110 0.13 -8.13 -3.60
CA ARG A 110 0.30 -7.46 -4.90
C ARG A 110 -0.73 -7.93 -5.92
N PHE A 111 -0.96 -9.25 -6.02
CA PHE A 111 -1.98 -9.81 -6.91
C PHE A 111 -3.37 -9.23 -6.62
N ALA A 112 -3.79 -9.24 -5.35
CA ALA A 112 -5.07 -8.67 -4.93
C ALA A 112 -5.18 -7.17 -5.28
N TRP A 113 -4.11 -6.39 -5.09
CA TRP A 113 -4.11 -4.97 -5.44
C TRP A 113 -4.11 -4.72 -6.94
N THR A 114 -3.46 -5.55 -7.74
CA THR A 114 -3.52 -5.45 -9.21
C THR A 114 -4.95 -5.63 -9.69
N ILE A 115 -5.69 -6.59 -9.16
CA ILE A 115 -7.12 -6.76 -9.47
C ILE A 115 -7.89 -5.48 -9.12
N GLY A 116 -7.67 -4.94 -7.91
CA GLY A 116 -8.31 -3.69 -7.49
C GLY A 116 -7.96 -2.50 -8.41
N LEU A 117 -6.74 -2.44 -8.92
CA LEU A 117 -6.29 -1.38 -9.83
C LEU A 117 -6.98 -1.48 -11.19
N VAL A 118 -7.10 -2.69 -11.74
CA VAL A 118 -7.81 -2.93 -13.01
C VAL A 118 -9.28 -2.54 -12.88
N LEU A 119 -9.94 -2.91 -11.78
CA LEU A 119 -11.33 -2.55 -11.52
C LEU A 119 -11.53 -1.04 -11.33
N SER A 120 -10.53 -0.32 -10.84
CA SER A 120 -10.60 1.15 -10.70
C SER A 120 -10.41 1.90 -12.02
N ALA A 121 -9.94 1.22 -13.08
CA ALA A 121 -9.65 1.82 -14.37
C ALA A 121 -10.79 1.65 -15.41
N SER A 122 -11.83 0.88 -15.07
CA SER A 122 -13.03 0.66 -15.90
C SER A 122 -14.12 1.69 -15.68
#